data_AF-A0A4W5PTL6-F1
#
_entry.id   AF-A0A4W5PTL6-F1
#
_cell.length_a   1.000
_cell.length_b   1.000
_cell.length_c   1.000
_cell.angle_alpha   90.00
_cell.angle_beta   90.00
_cell.angle_gamma   90.00
#
_symmetry.space_group_name_H-M   'P 1'
#
loop_
_entity.id
_entity.type
_entity.pdbx_description
1 polymer ?
#
loop_
_entity_poly.entity_id
_entity_poly.type
_entity_poly.pdbx_seq_one_letter_code
_entity_poly.pdbx_strand_id
1 'polypeptide(L)'
;LSNSIPLSSLPADTDTSDLRLLLVGPKRTGKSSCGNTILGRKAFDTRGGGPSTAASGTAAGRDVTVIDARGWGFSEDSVPREEKIELLRALSLCGPGPHVVLLVIPLLDFTEVER
;
A
#
# COMPACT_ATOMS: atom_id res chain seq x y z
N LEU A 1 31.04 -28.08 27.04
CA LEU A 1 29.93 -28.51 26.16
C LEU A 1 29.01 -27.31 26.00
N SER A 2 29.11 -26.60 24.87
CA SER A 2 28.28 -25.41 24.61
C SER A 2 26.85 -25.88 24.32
N ASN A 3 25.93 -25.60 25.23
CA ASN A 3 24.51 -25.73 24.96
C ASN A 3 24.08 -24.54 24.07
N SER A 4 24.31 -24.69 22.78
CA SER A 4 23.76 -23.78 21.78
C SER A 4 22.29 -24.15 21.60
N ILE A 5 21.39 -23.32 22.12
CA ILE A 5 19.95 -23.44 21.86
C ILE A 5 19.76 -23.25 20.35
N PRO A 6 19.24 -24.24 19.60
CA PRO A 6 19.04 -24.11 18.17
C PRO A 6 17.99 -23.02 17.89
N LEU A 7 18.21 -22.19 16.88
CA LEU A 7 17.31 -21.06 16.52
C LEU A 7 15.86 -21.52 16.26
N SER A 8 15.65 -22.81 15.98
CA SER A 8 14.35 -23.47 15.82
C SER A 8 13.57 -23.70 17.12
N SER A 9 14.20 -23.44 18.28
CA SER A 9 13.61 -23.62 19.62
C SER A 9 13.31 -22.29 20.32
N LEU A 10 13.61 -21.17 19.66
CA LEU A 10 12.99 -19.90 20.03
C LEU A 10 11.52 -19.99 19.63
N PRO A 11 10.56 -19.65 20.50
CA PRO A 11 9.20 -19.43 20.04
C PRO A 11 9.28 -18.40 18.93
N ALA A 12 8.88 -18.78 17.71
CA ALA A 12 8.60 -17.80 16.69
C ALA A 12 7.58 -16.87 17.34
N ASP A 13 7.99 -15.63 17.57
CA ASP A 13 7.14 -14.59 18.12
C ASP A 13 6.11 -14.28 17.01
N THR A 14 5.18 -15.20 16.81
CA THR A 14 4.06 -15.09 15.89
C THR A 14 2.97 -14.32 16.60
N ASP A 15 3.32 -13.14 17.09
CA ASP A 15 2.38 -12.05 17.20
C ASP A 15 2.25 -11.49 15.76
N THR A 16 1.72 -12.33 14.86
CA THR A 16 1.48 -11.99 13.45
C THR A 16 0.25 -11.09 13.39
N SER A 17 0.38 -9.89 13.94
CA SER A 17 -0.62 -8.85 13.73
C SER A 17 -0.62 -8.51 12.23
N ASP A 18 -1.72 -8.82 11.55
CA ASP A 18 -1.93 -8.50 10.13
C ASP A 18 -1.68 -7.01 9.88
N LEU A 19 -0.56 -6.66 9.24
CA LEU A 19 -0.24 -5.28 8.90
C LEU A 19 -1.08 -4.86 7.70
N ARG A 20 -1.65 -3.64 7.72
CA ARG A 20 -2.52 -3.13 6.65
C ARG A 20 -1.94 -1.83 6.14
N LEU A 21 -1.49 -1.82 4.88
CA LEU A 21 -0.93 -0.63 4.23
C LEU A 21 -1.91 -0.11 3.19
N LEU A 22 -2.30 1.15 3.32
CA LEU A 22 -3.07 1.87 2.32
C LEU A 22 -2.13 2.70 1.45
N LEU A 23 -2.03 2.37 0.17
CA LEU A 23 -1.24 3.11 -0.81
C LEU A 23 -2.08 4.23 -1.40
N VAL A 24 -1.62 5.48 -1.25
CA VAL A 24 -2.29 6.69 -1.72
C VAL A 24 -1.35 7.53 -2.58
N GLY A 25 -1.89 8.35 -3.49
CA GLY A 25 -1.09 9.21 -4.36
C GLY A 25 -1.80 9.52 -5.69
N PRO A 26 -1.33 10.52 -6.46
CA PRO A 26 -1.91 10.88 -7.75
C PRO A 26 -2.00 9.71 -8.75
N LYS A 27 -2.81 9.85 -9.80
CA LYS A 27 -2.87 8.84 -10.88
C LYS A 27 -1.48 8.66 -11.50
N ARG A 28 -1.16 7.42 -11.89
CA ARG A 28 0.08 7.04 -12.60
C ARG A 28 1.38 7.25 -11.80
N THR A 29 1.32 7.35 -10.47
CA THR A 29 2.53 7.48 -9.61
C THR A 29 3.19 6.16 -9.21
N GLY A 30 2.66 5.02 -9.68
CA GLY A 30 3.28 3.71 -9.43
C GLY A 30 2.82 2.99 -8.16
N LYS A 31 1.70 3.38 -7.53
CA LYS A 31 1.12 2.69 -6.36
C LYS A 31 0.98 1.18 -6.55
N SER A 32 0.34 0.73 -7.62
CA SER A 32 0.15 -0.70 -7.93
C SER A 32 1.49 -1.44 -8.08
N SER A 33 2.49 -0.76 -8.67
CA SER A 33 3.85 -1.31 -8.78
C SER A 33 4.52 -1.42 -7.42
N CYS A 34 4.38 -0.40 -6.56
CA CYS A 34 4.87 -0.41 -5.19
C CYS A 34 4.24 -1.55 -4.38
N GLY A 35 2.93 -1.75 -4.48
CA GLY A 35 2.23 -2.87 -3.82
C GLY A 35 2.73 -4.23 -4.28
N ASN A 36 3.00 -4.39 -5.58
CA ASN A 36 3.60 -5.61 -6.13
C ASN A 36 5.02 -5.84 -5.59
N THR A 37 5.82 -4.78 -5.44
CA THR A 37 7.16 -4.86 -4.84
C THR A 37 7.08 -5.26 -3.38
N ILE A 38 6.17 -4.67 -2.59
CA ILE A 38 5.96 -5.01 -1.18
C ILE A 38 5.58 -6.49 -1.02
N LEU A 39 4.67 -6.99 -1.85
CA LEU A 39 4.19 -8.37 -1.79
C LEU A 39 5.11 -9.37 -2.51
N GLY A 40 6.17 -8.90 -3.19
CA GLY A 40 7.09 -9.75 -3.96
C GLY A 40 6.44 -10.50 -5.13
N ARG A 41 5.24 -10.10 -5.59
CA ARG A 41 4.49 -10.77 -6.67
C ARG A 41 3.60 -9.79 -7.44
N LYS A 42 3.14 -10.20 -8.62
CA LYS A 42 2.16 -9.44 -9.43
C LYS A 42 0.74 -9.62 -8.88
N ALA A 43 0.39 -8.89 -7.83
CA ALA A 43 -0.93 -8.89 -7.21
C ALA A 43 -1.89 -7.85 -7.81
N PHE A 44 -1.37 -6.72 -8.28
CA PHE A 44 -2.12 -5.60 -8.83
C PHE A 44 -1.78 -5.37 -10.30
N ASP A 45 -2.78 -4.96 -11.09
CA ASP A 45 -2.57 -4.50 -12.47
C ASP A 45 -1.94 -3.10 -12.47
N THR A 46 -0.78 -2.98 -13.11
CA THR A 46 -0.02 -1.72 -13.20
C THR A 46 -0.46 -0.83 -14.36
N ARG A 47 -1.32 -1.31 -15.26
CA ARG A 47 -1.91 -0.50 -16.35
C ARG A 47 -2.79 0.63 -15.81
N GLY A 48 -3.29 0.48 -14.58
CA GLY A 48 -4.10 1.48 -13.89
C GLY A 48 -5.53 1.59 -14.44
N GLY A 49 -6.29 2.55 -13.90
CA GLY A 49 -7.67 2.83 -14.33
C GLY A 49 -8.76 1.99 -13.65
N GLY A 50 -8.39 0.93 -12.92
CA GLY A 50 -9.30 0.13 -12.10
C GLY A 50 -9.76 0.82 -10.80
N PRO A 51 -10.75 0.23 -10.10
CA PRO A 51 -11.15 0.64 -8.76
C PRO A 51 -10.06 0.32 -7.72
N SER A 52 -10.20 0.85 -6.51
CA SER A 52 -9.33 0.47 -5.39
C SER A 52 -9.41 -1.03 -5.10
N THR A 53 -8.28 -1.69 -4.86
CA THR A 53 -8.20 -3.15 -4.64
C THR A 53 -7.31 -3.49 -3.46
N ALA A 54 -7.46 -4.69 -2.90
CA ALA A 54 -6.64 -5.18 -1.80
C ALA A 54 -6.06 -6.55 -2.14
N ALA A 55 -4.83 -6.79 -1.69
CA ALA A 55 -4.18 -8.10 -1.79
C ALA A 55 -3.31 -8.34 -0.56
N SER A 56 -3.33 -9.59 -0.08
CA SER A 56 -2.56 -10.01 1.09
C SER A 56 -1.40 -10.92 0.69
N GLY A 57 -0.39 -11.01 1.56
CA GLY A 57 0.74 -11.90 1.43
C GLY A 57 1.73 -11.71 2.57
N THR A 58 2.81 -12.47 2.57
CA THR A 58 3.85 -12.37 3.59
C THR A 58 5.00 -11.52 3.06
N ALA A 59 5.39 -10.48 3.81
CA ALA A 59 6.54 -9.63 3.52
C ALA A 59 7.41 -9.50 4.77
N ALA A 60 8.73 -9.71 4.62
CA ALA A 60 9.68 -9.68 5.74
C ALA A 60 9.24 -10.54 6.96
N GLY A 61 8.62 -11.70 6.71
CA GLY A 61 8.14 -12.61 7.75
C GLY A 61 6.88 -12.16 8.49
N ARG A 62 6.18 -11.13 7.99
CA ARG A 62 4.91 -10.64 8.55
C ARG A 62 3.79 -10.79 7.53
N ASP A 63 2.59 -11.06 8.01
CA ASP A 63 1.41 -11.03 7.17
C ASP A 63 0.99 -9.57 6.92
N VAL A 64 0.84 -9.27 5.64
CA VAL A 64 0.64 -7.91 5.14
C VAL A 64 -0.51 -7.91 4.15
N THR A 65 -1.47 -7.02 4.38
CA THR A 65 -2.49 -6.65 3.42
C THR A 65 -2.16 -5.28 2.86
N VAL A 66 -2.00 -5.21 1.54
CA VAL A 66 -1.78 -3.97 0.80
C VAL A 66 -3.09 -3.58 0.12
N ILE A 67 -3.48 -2.32 0.28
CA ILE A 67 -4.65 -1.72 -0.37
C ILE A 67 -4.12 -0.70 -1.37
N ASP A 68 -4.30 -0.99 -2.66
CA ASP A 68 -3.99 -0.07 -3.75
C ASP A 68 -5.21 0.85 -3.98
N ALA A 69 -5.13 2.09 -3.50
CA ALA A 69 -6.19 3.06 -3.72
C ALA A 69 -6.10 3.65 -5.12
N ARG A 70 -7.26 3.89 -5.74
CA ARG A 70 -7.31 4.65 -6.98
C ARG A 70 -6.75 6.06 -6.75
N GLY A 71 -5.83 6.48 -7.61
CA GLY A 71 -5.21 7.80 -7.48
C GLY A 71 -6.14 8.96 -7.85
N TRP A 72 -5.82 10.15 -7.35
CA TRP A 72 -6.50 11.41 -7.68
C TRP A 72 -5.84 12.16 -8.84
N GLY A 73 -6.57 13.08 -9.46
CA GLY A 73 -6.04 14.05 -10.44
C GLY A 73 -5.37 15.26 -9.77
N PHE A 74 -4.84 16.20 -10.57
CA PHE A 74 -4.11 17.38 -10.08
C PHE A 74 -4.97 18.65 -9.98
N SER A 75 -6.28 18.50 -9.77
CA SER A 75 -7.18 19.66 -9.67
C SER A 75 -6.96 20.39 -8.34
N GLU A 76 -6.44 21.61 -8.38
CA GLU A 76 -6.17 22.45 -7.20
C GLU A 76 -7.45 23.01 -6.56
N ASP A 77 -8.49 23.23 -7.37
CA ASP A 77 -9.70 23.93 -6.93
C ASP A 77 -10.61 23.08 -6.03
N SER A 78 -10.68 21.77 -6.30
CA SER A 78 -11.45 20.82 -5.48
C SER A 78 -11.15 19.36 -5.84
N VAL A 79 -11.34 18.47 -4.86
CA VAL A 79 -11.36 17.02 -5.08
C VAL A 79 -12.73 16.60 -5.63
N PRO A 80 -12.81 16.04 -6.87
CA PRO A 80 -14.05 15.55 -7.46
C PRO A 80 -14.76 14.54 -6.55
N ARG A 81 -16.10 14.51 -6.64
CA ARG A 81 -16.93 13.60 -5.84
C ARG A 81 -16.54 12.14 -6.03
N GLU A 82 -16.19 11.77 -7.24
CA GLU A 82 -15.78 10.43 -7.65
C GLU A 82 -14.50 10.00 -6.93
N GLU A 83 -13.55 10.92 -6.75
CA GLU A 83 -12.28 10.66 -6.07
C GLU A 83 -12.49 10.49 -4.55
N LYS A 84 -13.41 11.25 -3.96
CA LYS A 84 -13.84 11.05 -2.57
C LYS A 84 -14.48 9.68 -2.36
N ILE A 85 -15.36 9.27 -3.28
CA ILE A 85 -16.03 7.96 -3.22
C ILE A 85 -14.99 6.83 -3.31
N GLU A 86 -14.01 6.94 -4.21
CA GLU A 86 -12.98 5.92 -4.37
C GLU A 86 -12.04 5.84 -3.16
N LEU A 87 -11.76 6.96 -2.50
CA LEU A 87 -11.04 6.98 -1.23
C LEU A 87 -11.84 6.27 -0.12
N LEU A 88 -13.15 6.55 -0.02
CA LEU A 88 -14.02 5.85 0.95
C LEU A 88 -14.09 4.35 0.66
N ARG A 89 -14.13 3.94 -0.62
CA ARG A 89 -14.02 2.53 -0.99
C ARG A 89 -12.70 1.93 -0.55
N ALA A 90 -11.57 2.60 -0.80
CA ALA A 90 -10.27 2.12 -0.35
C ALA A 90 -10.22 1.94 1.18
N LEU A 91 -10.77 2.88 1.94
CA LEU A 91 -10.87 2.80 3.40
C LEU A 91 -11.79 1.64 3.86
N SER A 92 -12.87 1.36 3.13
CA SER A 92 -13.75 0.23 3.45
C SER A 92 -13.05 -1.13 3.28
N LEU A 93 -12.05 -1.22 2.40
CA LEU A 93 -11.19 -2.40 2.24
C LEU A 93 -10.16 -2.56 3.37
N CYS A 94 -9.99 -1.52 4.21
CA CYS A 94 -8.96 -1.47 5.25
C CYS A 94 -9.45 -1.87 6.65
N GLY A 95 -10.62 -2.51 6.82
CA GLY A 95 -11.19 -2.73 8.16
C GLY A 95 -10.23 -3.40 9.16
N PRO A 96 -10.18 -2.99 10.45
CA PRO A 96 -10.79 -1.82 11.14
C PRO A 96 -10.19 -0.44 10.80
N GLY A 97 -9.09 -0.39 10.05
CA GLY A 97 -8.41 0.82 9.59
C GLY A 97 -6.98 0.49 9.11
N PRO A 98 -6.37 1.33 8.28
CA PRO A 98 -4.98 1.13 7.88
C PRO A 98 -4.04 1.32 9.07
N HIS A 99 -3.03 0.45 9.18
CA HIS A 99 -1.94 0.64 10.13
C HIS A 99 -0.93 1.67 9.60
N VAL A 100 -0.74 1.70 8.28
CA VAL A 100 0.18 2.60 7.59
C VAL A 100 -0.53 3.17 6.38
N VAL A 101 -0.36 4.46 6.14
CA VAL A 101 -0.74 5.12 4.90
C VAL A 101 0.56 5.51 4.18
N LEU A 102 0.79 4.92 3.00
CA LEU A 102 1.99 5.17 2.21
C LEU A 102 1.65 6.09 1.03
N LEU A 103 2.21 7.30 1.06
CA LEU A 103 2.08 8.27 -0.02
C LEU A 103 3.11 8.00 -1.12
N VAL A 104 2.62 7.70 -2.32
CA VAL A 104 3.44 7.42 -3.50
C VAL A 104 3.41 8.62 -4.45
N ILE A 105 4.55 9.31 -4.51
CA ILE A 105 4.79 10.48 -5.37
C ILE A 105 5.80 10.14 -6.48
N PRO A 106 5.69 10.76 -7.67
CA PRO A 106 6.68 10.64 -8.72
C PRO A 106 7.95 11.42 -8.34
N LEU A 107 9.13 10.87 -8.64
CA LEU A 107 10.41 11.49 -8.32
C LEU A 107 10.79 12.67 -9.25
N LEU A 108 10.13 12.80 -10.41
CA LEU A 108 10.56 13.70 -11.50
C LEU A 108 9.62 14.89 -11.76
N ASP A 109 8.52 15.02 -11.02
CA ASP A 109 7.59 16.16 -11.17
C ASP A 109 7.85 17.26 -10.12
N PHE A 110 9.11 17.43 -9.68
CA PHE A 110 9.54 18.63 -8.95
C PHE A 110 9.87 19.77 -9.92
N THR A 111 9.11 19.93 -10.99
CA THR A 111 9.14 21.20 -11.72
C THR A 111 8.42 22.20 -10.84
N GLU A 112 9.16 23.12 -10.23
CA GLU A 112 8.59 24.37 -9.73
C GLU A 112 7.59 24.87 -10.77
N VAL A 113 6.34 25.08 -10.35
CA VAL A 113 5.46 25.94 -11.13
C VAL A 113 6.03 27.33 -10.93
N GLU A 114 6.92 27.78 -11.83
CA GLU A 114 7.28 29.19 -11.94
C GLU A 114 6.00 29.98 -12.26
N ARG A 115 5.37 30.53 -11.24
CA ARG A 115 4.56 31.76 -11.31
C ARG A 115 4.57 32.52 -10.00
#